data_AF-L7E672-F1
#
_entry.id   AF-L7E672-F1
#
_cell.length_a   1.000
_cell.length_b   1.000
_cell.length_c   1.000
_cell.angle_alpha   90.00
_cell.angle_beta   90.00
_cell.angle_gamma   90.00
#
_symmetry.space_group_name_H-M   'P 1'
#
loop_
_entity.id
_entity.type
_entity.pdbx_description
1 polymer ?
#
loop_
_entity_poly.entity_id
_entity_poly.type
_entity_poly.pdbx_seq_one_letter_code
_entity_poly.pdbx_strand_id
1 'polypeptide(L)'
;MLPFLLPIAQTPPIVEIIRPVQVRPLPNQLDQVPVFNSNSPELLLGEGILLSTFPPQEKRFPSAHLNYAFQGRFDIFAHHVARGSFPDNLRTLYLGILLHNPSPNPVTVKILQGASYLSQPDAAFIDLPAQVENNQGTVFAGPGSRVMGDILMGQRQDIFPDRIIIPPGESFMVLNAAIPVRDLTPPLNGRSTYLRLESDGLLYAASLALYAPLDENGQERPPNLTEWQNLLEKGDLSTPRDRAPTPPHSQGQIIYGRVAGVSQGSAWPARLVDRASLWLNIPDSGQSIAYGISTLPGGKLGTEQNQSASMLVRYPDTAYQAHGNYGVEYRLSLPLFNRSDEAKTVTIALETPIKENIIVQGLRFLDPAAPQVFFRGTVAVNYSDDQGQAQSRFFHLVQRRGQEGQSLVTLTIPPGDWRVVQVNFLYPPDATPPQVLTIKTE
;
A
#
# COMPACT_ATOMS: atom_id res chain seq x y z
N MET A 1 52.53 -7.00 -22.75
CA MET A 1 51.08 -6.75 -22.78
C MET A 1 50.74 -5.84 -21.61
N LEU A 2 50.40 -4.57 -21.87
CA LEU A 2 49.91 -3.66 -20.84
C LEU A 2 48.46 -4.04 -20.47
N PRO A 3 48.08 -4.04 -19.18
CA PRO A 3 46.70 -4.23 -18.79
C PRO A 3 45.91 -2.96 -19.14
N PHE A 4 44.82 -3.13 -19.89
CA PHE A 4 43.83 -2.09 -20.09
C PHE A 4 43.15 -1.79 -18.75
N LEU A 5 43.45 -0.63 -18.18
CA LEU A 5 42.64 -0.03 -17.12
C LEU A 5 41.32 0.42 -17.77
N LEU A 6 40.24 -0.32 -17.50
CA LEU A 6 38.90 0.15 -17.81
C LEU A 6 38.62 1.42 -16.98
N PRO A 7 38.13 2.51 -17.59
CA PRO A 7 37.80 3.71 -16.83
C PRO A 7 36.65 3.40 -15.86
N ILE A 8 36.87 3.69 -14.58
CA ILE A 8 35.81 3.73 -13.58
C ILE A 8 34.88 4.87 -14.00
N ALA A 9 33.68 4.55 -14.48
CA ALA A 9 32.66 5.54 -14.77
C ALA A 9 32.33 6.30 -13.47
N GLN A 10 32.67 7.59 -13.42
CA GLN A 10 32.27 8.46 -12.32
C GLN A 10 30.75 8.68 -12.43
N THR A 11 30.01 8.31 -11.39
CA THR A 11 28.58 8.63 -11.30
C THR A 11 28.42 10.15 -11.35
N PRO A 12 27.57 10.70 -12.23
CA PRO A 12 27.38 12.14 -12.32
C PRO A 12 26.94 12.72 -10.95
N PRO A 13 27.38 13.95 -10.61
CA PRO A 13 26.97 14.58 -9.37
C PRO A 13 25.45 14.79 -9.37
N ILE A 14 24.81 14.47 -8.24
CA ILE A 14 23.37 14.71 -8.04
C ILE A 14 23.17 16.20 -7.77
N VAL A 15 22.33 16.85 -8.57
CA VAL A 15 21.94 18.26 -8.43
C VAL A 15 20.52 18.37 -7.90
N GLU A 16 20.27 19.30 -6.97
CA GLU A 16 18.92 19.63 -6.49
C GLU A 16 18.25 20.64 -7.42
N ILE A 17 17.04 20.31 -7.88
CA ILE A 17 16.21 21.17 -8.74
C ILE A 17 15.03 21.65 -7.91
N ILE A 18 14.80 22.96 -7.87
CA ILE A 18 13.62 23.56 -7.25
C ILE A 18 12.64 23.91 -8.35
N ARG A 19 11.43 23.34 -8.29
CA ARG A 19 10.36 23.65 -9.22
C ARG A 19 9.27 24.47 -8.52
N PRO A 20 9.05 25.73 -8.92
CA PRO A 20 7.96 26.54 -8.38
C PRO A 20 6.61 25.89 -8.63
N VAL A 21 5.89 25.60 -7.57
CA VAL A 21 4.57 24.95 -7.61
C VAL A 21 3.78 25.32 -6.36
N GLN A 22 2.49 25.55 -6.53
CA GLN A 22 1.60 25.72 -5.39
C GLN A 22 1.18 24.35 -4.87
N VAL A 23 1.64 23.97 -3.68
CA VAL A 23 1.18 22.74 -3.03
C VAL A 23 -0.07 23.04 -2.21
N ARG A 24 -1.15 22.27 -2.46
CA ARG A 24 -2.44 22.37 -1.79
C ARG A 24 -2.71 21.07 -0.99
N PRO A 25 -3.40 21.14 0.16
CA PRO A 25 -3.86 19.94 0.85
C PRO A 25 -4.86 19.19 -0.04
N LEU A 26 -4.83 17.87 0.01
CA LEU A 26 -5.81 17.04 -0.69
C LEU A 26 -7.18 17.19 -0.02
N PRO A 27 -8.25 17.57 -0.73
CA PRO A 27 -9.55 17.76 -0.09
C PRO A 27 -10.15 16.44 0.39
N ASN A 28 -11.20 16.55 1.22
CA ASN A 28 -11.87 15.43 1.90
C ASN A 28 -10.94 14.70 2.89
N GLN A 29 -11.27 13.46 3.24
CA GLN A 29 -10.57 12.63 4.21
C GLN A 29 -10.73 11.15 3.86
N LEU A 30 -10.02 10.30 4.59
CA LEU A 30 -10.24 8.85 4.58
C LEU A 30 -11.71 8.51 4.88
N ASP A 31 -12.19 7.44 4.25
CA ASP A 31 -13.46 6.82 4.63
C ASP A 31 -13.36 6.15 6.02
N GLN A 32 -14.45 5.48 6.43
CA GLN A 32 -14.55 4.87 7.76
C GLN A 32 -14.36 3.35 7.75
N VAL A 33 -13.96 2.76 6.62
CA VAL A 33 -13.81 1.30 6.50
C VAL A 33 -12.63 0.83 7.37
N PRO A 34 -12.84 -0.06 8.35
CA PRO A 34 -11.75 -0.60 9.13
C PRO A 34 -10.85 -1.51 8.29
N VAL A 35 -9.53 -1.38 8.49
CA VAL A 35 -8.52 -2.17 7.81
C VAL A 35 -7.69 -2.92 8.84
N PHE A 36 -7.73 -4.25 8.78
CA PHE A 36 -6.83 -5.13 9.52
C PHE A 36 -5.43 -5.07 8.89
N ASN A 37 -4.44 -4.55 9.60
CA ASN A 37 -3.08 -4.36 9.06
C ASN A 37 -2.09 -5.28 9.76
N SER A 38 -1.61 -6.31 9.06
CA SER A 38 -0.56 -7.24 9.53
C SER A 38 0.74 -6.96 8.79
N ASN A 39 1.59 -6.10 9.34
CA ASN A 39 2.90 -5.78 8.75
C ASN A 39 4.00 -5.64 9.82
N SER A 40 3.79 -6.15 11.04
CA SER A 40 4.80 -6.13 12.11
C SER A 40 4.85 -7.44 12.92
N PRO A 41 5.98 -8.16 12.94
CA PRO A 41 7.21 -7.86 12.19
C PRO A 41 7.04 -8.00 10.68
N GLU A 42 7.66 -7.12 9.89
CA GLU A 42 7.74 -7.32 8.42
C GLU A 42 8.62 -8.55 8.12
N LEU A 43 9.79 -8.63 8.76
CA LEU A 43 10.71 -9.76 8.63
C LEU A 43 10.38 -10.86 9.65
N LEU A 44 9.86 -11.99 9.18
CA LEU A 44 9.53 -13.15 10.00
C LEU A 44 10.76 -14.05 10.17
N LEU A 45 11.18 -14.21 11.44
CA LEU A 45 12.24 -15.15 11.84
C LEU A 45 11.72 -16.24 12.79
N GLY A 46 10.45 -16.18 13.18
CA GLY A 46 9.82 -17.08 14.15
C GLY A 46 8.33 -17.25 13.91
N GLU A 47 7.76 -18.20 14.64
CA GLU A 47 6.31 -18.45 14.69
C GLU A 47 5.64 -17.52 15.71
N GLY A 48 4.32 -17.36 15.60
CA GLY A 48 3.54 -16.62 16.57
C GLY A 48 2.36 -15.87 15.98
N ILE A 49 1.68 -15.12 16.84
CA ILE A 49 0.62 -14.20 16.45
C ILE A 49 1.25 -12.96 15.81
N LEU A 50 0.85 -12.64 14.58
CA LEU A 50 1.29 -11.41 13.89
C LEU A 50 0.34 -10.26 14.22
N LEU A 51 -0.96 -10.55 14.21
CA LEU A 51 -2.03 -9.67 14.66
C LEU A 51 -3.25 -10.51 15.04
N SER A 52 -3.85 -10.24 16.19
CA SER A 52 -5.13 -10.83 16.58
C SER A 52 -6.08 -9.77 17.13
N THR A 53 -7.30 -9.81 16.63
CA THR A 53 -8.41 -8.97 17.12
C THR A 53 -9.37 -9.70 18.04
N PHE A 54 -9.10 -10.98 18.34
CA PHE A 54 -9.88 -11.77 19.29
C PHE A 54 -9.95 -11.11 20.67
N PRO A 55 -10.95 -11.47 21.49
CA PRO A 55 -10.96 -11.09 22.90
C PRO A 55 -9.78 -11.76 23.65
N PRO A 56 -9.16 -11.06 24.62
CA PRO A 56 -8.03 -11.59 25.40
C PRO A 56 -8.43 -12.63 26.45
N GLN A 57 -9.71 -12.76 26.75
CA GLN A 57 -10.23 -13.70 27.75
C GLN A 57 -9.86 -15.13 27.37
N GLU A 58 -9.42 -15.92 28.37
CA GLU A 58 -9.06 -17.33 28.22
C GLU A 58 -7.87 -17.63 27.29
N LYS A 59 -7.20 -16.59 26.77
CA LYS A 59 -5.96 -16.72 26.00
C LYS A 59 -4.76 -16.80 26.93
N ARG A 60 -3.79 -17.65 26.58
CA ARG A 60 -2.56 -17.81 27.40
C ARG A 60 -1.73 -16.53 27.47
N PHE A 61 -1.72 -15.74 26.40
CA PHE A 61 -1.02 -14.45 26.30
C PHE A 61 -2.01 -13.32 25.96
N PRO A 62 -2.77 -12.81 26.95
CA PRO A 62 -3.81 -11.81 26.73
C PRO A 62 -3.35 -10.56 25.95
N SER A 63 -2.10 -10.13 26.13
CA SER A 63 -1.52 -8.97 25.43
C SER A 63 -1.37 -9.15 23.92
N ALA A 64 -1.44 -10.39 23.42
CA ALA A 64 -1.40 -10.68 21.99
C ALA A 64 -2.77 -10.46 21.29
N HIS A 65 -3.82 -10.02 22.00
CA HIS A 65 -5.18 -9.94 21.46
C HIS A 65 -5.80 -8.55 21.70
N LEU A 66 -6.22 -7.88 20.63
CA LEU A 66 -6.65 -6.47 20.66
C LEU A 66 -8.15 -6.24 20.90
N ASN A 67 -8.97 -7.30 20.97
CA ASN A 67 -10.41 -7.22 21.20
C ASN A 67 -11.16 -6.22 20.30
N TYR A 68 -11.14 -6.46 18.99
CA TYR A 68 -11.85 -5.65 18.00
C TYR A 68 -12.70 -6.53 17.10
N ALA A 69 -14.00 -6.28 17.02
CA ALA A 69 -14.89 -7.03 16.14
C ALA A 69 -15.13 -6.27 14.83
N PHE A 70 -15.10 -6.97 13.71
CA PHE A 70 -15.49 -6.46 12.40
C PHE A 70 -16.95 -6.76 12.12
N GLN A 71 -17.64 -5.84 11.44
CA GLN A 71 -19.00 -6.04 10.93
C GLN A 71 -19.19 -5.17 9.68
N GLY A 72 -19.95 -5.64 8.69
CA GLY A 72 -20.13 -4.92 7.44
C GLY A 72 -18.83 -4.91 6.62
N ARG A 73 -18.49 -3.75 6.07
CA ARG A 73 -17.35 -3.56 5.18
C ARG A 73 -16.03 -3.46 5.96
N PHE A 74 -15.07 -4.35 5.73
CA PHE A 74 -13.69 -4.25 6.23
C PHE A 74 -12.62 -4.84 5.28
N ASP A 75 -11.38 -4.35 5.36
CA ASP A 75 -10.27 -4.83 4.52
C ASP A 75 -9.23 -5.58 5.37
N ILE A 76 -8.50 -6.50 4.74
CA ILE A 76 -7.36 -7.19 5.35
C ILE A 76 -6.13 -6.94 4.48
N PHE A 77 -5.11 -6.33 5.07
CA PHE A 77 -3.78 -6.18 4.51
C PHE A 77 -2.77 -7.01 5.31
N ALA A 78 -1.99 -7.85 4.62
CA ALA A 78 -0.87 -8.57 5.20
C ALA A 78 0.36 -8.48 4.30
N HIS A 79 1.50 -8.12 4.86
CA HIS A 79 2.77 -8.04 4.13
C HIS A 79 3.91 -8.50 5.02
N HIS A 80 4.55 -9.61 4.65
CA HIS A 80 5.59 -10.24 5.46
C HIS A 80 6.65 -10.89 4.57
N VAL A 81 7.88 -10.93 5.08
CA VAL A 81 9.04 -11.54 4.44
C VAL A 81 9.57 -12.63 5.35
N ALA A 82 9.54 -13.88 4.89
CA ALA A 82 10.21 -14.96 5.59
C ALA A 82 11.70 -14.99 5.20
N ARG A 83 12.57 -15.19 6.18
CA ARG A 83 14.00 -15.42 5.96
C ARG A 83 14.41 -16.73 6.61
N GLY A 84 14.99 -17.61 5.80
CA GLY A 84 15.70 -18.78 6.29
C GLY A 84 17.11 -18.40 6.77
N SER A 85 17.64 -19.18 7.70
CA SER A 85 19.04 -19.11 8.12
C SER A 85 19.72 -20.37 7.64
N PHE A 86 20.62 -20.28 6.66
CA PHE A 86 21.39 -21.44 6.19
C PHE A 86 22.50 -21.79 7.19
N PRO A 87 22.74 -23.07 7.52
CA PRO A 87 21.99 -24.27 7.09
C PRO A 87 20.81 -24.65 8.01
N ASP A 88 20.65 -23.97 9.15
CA ASP A 88 19.89 -24.47 10.30
C ASP A 88 18.36 -24.32 10.21
N ASN A 89 17.85 -23.39 9.40
CA ASN A 89 16.42 -23.13 9.29
C ASN A 89 16.01 -22.72 7.87
N LEU A 90 15.69 -23.71 7.05
CA LEU A 90 15.09 -23.56 5.71
C LEU A 90 13.67 -24.16 5.65
N ARG A 91 12.98 -24.26 6.80
CA ARG A 91 11.59 -24.74 6.83
C ARG A 91 10.68 -23.70 6.21
N THR A 92 9.70 -24.15 5.43
CA THR A 92 8.69 -23.25 4.86
C THR A 92 7.88 -22.60 5.97
N LEU A 93 7.78 -21.28 5.98
CA LEU A 93 6.89 -20.56 6.90
C LEU A 93 5.54 -20.35 6.22
N TYR A 94 4.45 -20.56 6.95
CA TYR A 94 3.09 -20.32 6.48
C TYR A 94 2.53 -19.03 7.08
N LEU A 95 1.81 -18.27 6.26
CA LEU A 95 0.96 -17.17 6.68
C LEU A 95 -0.49 -17.65 6.73
N GLY A 96 -1.07 -17.68 7.93
CA GLY A 96 -2.47 -17.99 8.18
C GLY A 96 -3.29 -16.72 8.40
N ILE A 97 -4.43 -16.59 7.72
CA ILE A 97 -5.45 -15.57 8.03
C ILE A 97 -6.75 -16.31 8.39
N LEU A 98 -7.19 -16.13 9.63
CA LEU A 98 -8.34 -16.82 10.21
C LEU A 98 -9.43 -15.80 10.54
N LEU A 99 -10.68 -16.12 10.17
CA LEU A 99 -11.88 -15.42 10.63
C LEU A 99 -12.66 -16.33 11.57
N HIS A 100 -13.24 -15.77 12.62
CA HIS A 100 -14.05 -16.48 13.60
C HIS A 100 -15.38 -15.79 13.81
N ASN A 101 -16.44 -16.60 13.82
CA ASN A 101 -17.80 -16.16 14.11
C ASN A 101 -18.11 -16.41 15.60
N PRO A 102 -18.18 -15.36 16.43
CA PRO A 102 -18.49 -15.52 17.86
C PRO A 102 -20.00 -15.66 18.12
N SER A 103 -20.85 -15.54 17.10
CA SER A 103 -22.30 -15.47 17.26
C SER A 103 -22.94 -16.87 17.26
N PRO A 104 -24.17 -17.02 17.81
CA PRO A 104 -24.91 -18.29 17.78
C PRO A 104 -25.56 -18.57 16.41
N ASN A 105 -25.42 -17.67 15.44
CA ASN A 105 -25.99 -17.82 14.09
C ASN A 105 -24.85 -17.93 13.06
N PRO A 106 -25.05 -18.59 11.91
CA PRO A 106 -24.08 -18.55 10.82
C PRO A 106 -23.83 -17.11 10.35
N VAL A 107 -22.59 -16.79 9.98
CA VAL A 107 -22.18 -15.49 9.42
C VAL A 107 -21.69 -15.70 7.99
N THR A 108 -22.19 -14.88 7.07
CA THR A 108 -21.76 -14.87 5.66
C THR A 108 -20.76 -13.75 5.44
N VAL A 109 -19.61 -14.10 4.86
CA VAL A 109 -18.57 -13.15 4.44
C VAL A 109 -18.43 -13.20 2.94
N LYS A 110 -18.67 -12.08 2.26
CA LYS A 110 -18.37 -11.93 0.84
C LYS A 110 -16.93 -11.47 0.67
N ILE A 111 -16.18 -12.10 -0.22
CA ILE A 111 -14.89 -11.59 -0.68
C ILE A 111 -15.13 -10.86 -1.99
N LEU A 112 -15.10 -9.54 -1.93
CA LEU A 112 -15.37 -8.66 -3.07
C LEU A 112 -14.18 -8.66 -4.04
N GLN A 113 -12.97 -8.57 -3.49
CA GLN A 113 -11.70 -8.59 -4.21
C GLN A 113 -10.64 -9.23 -3.32
N GLY A 114 -9.61 -9.82 -3.93
CA GLY A 114 -8.58 -10.46 -3.15
C GLY A 114 -7.41 -10.97 -3.98
N ALA A 115 -6.20 -10.66 -3.53
CA ALA A 115 -4.98 -11.15 -4.16
C ALA A 115 -3.91 -11.46 -3.10
N SER A 116 -3.17 -12.56 -3.32
CA SER A 116 -1.99 -12.92 -2.54
C SER A 116 -0.88 -13.41 -3.48
N TYR A 117 0.32 -12.84 -3.35
CA TYR A 117 1.46 -13.20 -4.20
C TYR A 117 2.74 -13.29 -3.40
N LEU A 118 3.61 -14.21 -3.82
CA LEU A 118 4.99 -14.29 -3.41
C LEU A 118 5.88 -13.35 -4.23
N SER A 119 6.97 -12.89 -3.64
CA SER A 119 8.03 -12.23 -4.39
C SER A 119 8.72 -13.18 -5.36
N GLN A 120 8.79 -14.47 -5.02
CA GLN A 120 9.34 -15.52 -5.87
C GLN A 120 8.47 -16.78 -5.69
N PRO A 121 7.92 -17.37 -6.76
CA PRO A 121 8.16 -17.04 -8.17
C PRO A 121 7.20 -15.98 -8.74
N ASP A 122 6.14 -15.61 -8.02
CA ASP A 122 4.98 -14.93 -8.64
C ASP A 122 5.29 -13.51 -9.12
N ALA A 123 5.97 -12.70 -8.30
CA ALA A 123 6.14 -11.27 -8.55
C ALA A 123 7.53 -10.78 -8.14
N ALA A 124 8.55 -11.15 -8.92
CA ALA A 124 9.93 -10.76 -8.67
C ALA A 124 10.11 -9.24 -8.69
N PHE A 125 11.07 -8.77 -7.89
CA PHE A 125 11.54 -7.39 -7.99
C PHE A 125 12.46 -7.26 -9.21
N ILE A 126 11.89 -6.82 -10.32
CA ILE A 126 12.59 -6.56 -11.57
C ILE A 126 12.82 -5.05 -11.77
N ASP A 127 13.85 -4.70 -12.54
CA ASP A 127 14.05 -3.33 -12.99
C ASP A 127 13.07 -3.01 -14.12
N LEU A 128 12.37 -1.88 -14.01
CA LEU A 128 11.40 -1.41 -15.00
C LEU A 128 11.66 0.07 -15.30
N PRO A 129 11.32 0.53 -16.51
CA PRO A 129 11.27 1.96 -16.79
C PRO A 129 10.40 2.73 -15.79
N ALA A 130 10.64 4.03 -15.69
CA ALA A 130 9.92 4.89 -14.75
C ALA A 130 8.39 4.87 -14.93
N GLN A 131 7.93 4.66 -16.16
CA GLN A 131 6.53 4.53 -16.53
C GLN A 131 6.41 3.50 -17.66
N VAL A 132 5.49 2.55 -17.50
CA VAL A 132 5.16 1.53 -18.50
C VAL A 132 3.64 1.43 -18.60
N GLU A 133 3.10 1.39 -19.82
CA GLU A 133 1.67 1.15 -20.01
C GLU A 133 1.30 -0.27 -19.54
N ASN A 134 0.22 -0.38 -18.78
CA ASN A 134 -0.17 -1.59 -18.07
C ASN A 134 -1.67 -1.89 -18.21
N ASN A 135 -2.26 -1.61 -19.37
CA ASN A 135 -3.71 -1.79 -19.61
C ASN A 135 -4.19 -3.25 -19.42
N GLN A 136 -3.27 -4.22 -19.51
CA GLN A 136 -3.56 -5.65 -19.32
C GLN A 136 -3.27 -6.14 -17.88
N GLY A 137 -2.70 -5.30 -17.01
CA GLY A 137 -2.34 -5.70 -15.63
C GLY A 137 -1.16 -6.67 -15.52
N THR A 138 -0.41 -6.87 -16.59
CA THR A 138 0.68 -7.85 -16.66
C THR A 138 2.05 -7.28 -16.26
N VAL A 139 2.16 -5.97 -16.02
CA VAL A 139 3.40 -5.29 -15.61
C VAL A 139 3.38 -5.03 -14.11
N PHE A 140 4.34 -5.61 -13.40
CA PHE A 140 4.51 -5.46 -11.96
C PHE A 140 5.97 -5.70 -11.58
N ALA A 141 6.37 -5.20 -10.41
CA ALA A 141 7.65 -5.52 -9.80
C ALA A 141 7.48 -5.65 -8.28
N GLY A 142 7.69 -6.84 -7.74
CA GLY A 142 7.39 -7.14 -6.34
C GLY A 142 5.91 -7.51 -6.08
N PRO A 143 5.64 -8.28 -5.02
CA PRO A 143 4.29 -8.77 -4.72
C PRO A 143 3.35 -7.64 -4.29
N GLY A 144 3.87 -6.59 -3.67
CA GLY A 144 3.09 -5.43 -3.25
C GLY A 144 2.44 -4.68 -4.41
N SER A 145 3.24 -4.37 -5.45
CA SER A 145 2.74 -3.70 -6.65
C SER A 145 1.73 -4.56 -7.42
N ARG A 146 1.97 -5.88 -7.51
CA ARG A 146 1.08 -6.82 -8.18
C ARG A 146 -0.28 -6.93 -7.48
N VAL A 147 -0.27 -7.14 -6.15
CA VAL A 147 -1.52 -7.19 -5.36
C VAL A 147 -2.33 -5.91 -5.53
N MET A 148 -1.69 -4.73 -5.42
CA MET A 148 -2.40 -3.46 -5.56
C MET A 148 -2.93 -3.23 -6.98
N GLY A 149 -2.20 -3.69 -8.01
CA GLY A 149 -2.68 -3.68 -9.40
C GLY A 149 -3.95 -4.52 -9.60
N ASP A 150 -3.95 -5.75 -9.11
CA ASP A 150 -5.10 -6.65 -9.23
C ASP A 150 -6.34 -6.09 -8.51
N ILE A 151 -6.17 -5.55 -7.29
CA ILE A 151 -7.26 -4.91 -6.55
C ILE A 151 -7.73 -3.63 -7.26
N LEU A 152 -6.85 -2.83 -7.84
CA LEU A 152 -7.24 -1.66 -8.63
C LEU A 152 -8.10 -2.08 -9.85
N MET A 153 -7.81 -3.23 -10.43
CA MET A 153 -8.50 -3.78 -11.61
C MET A 153 -9.76 -4.61 -11.29
N GLY A 154 -10.24 -4.61 -10.04
CA GLY A 154 -11.47 -5.35 -9.74
C GLY A 154 -11.27 -6.84 -9.45
N GLN A 155 -10.03 -7.34 -9.40
CA GLN A 155 -9.78 -8.79 -9.42
C GLN A 155 -9.95 -9.48 -8.05
N ARG A 156 -10.40 -10.73 -8.12
CA ARG A 156 -10.36 -11.71 -7.04
C ARG A 156 -9.72 -12.98 -7.57
N GLN A 157 -8.59 -13.37 -7.01
CA GLN A 157 -7.92 -14.62 -7.35
C GLN A 157 -8.78 -15.82 -7.00
N ASP A 158 -8.66 -16.90 -7.79
CA ASP A 158 -9.43 -18.13 -7.61
C ASP A 158 -9.13 -18.87 -6.29
N ILE A 159 -8.03 -18.54 -5.61
CA ILE A 159 -7.75 -19.04 -4.25
C ILE A 159 -8.72 -18.49 -3.20
N PHE A 160 -9.45 -17.41 -3.52
CA PHE A 160 -10.44 -16.81 -2.65
C PHE A 160 -11.86 -17.07 -3.18
N PRO A 161 -12.73 -17.76 -2.42
CA PRO A 161 -14.11 -17.96 -2.83
C PRO A 161 -14.87 -16.63 -2.87
N ASP A 162 -15.99 -16.56 -3.60
CA ASP A 162 -16.84 -15.35 -3.62
C ASP A 162 -17.53 -15.09 -2.28
N ARG A 163 -17.82 -16.17 -1.55
CA ARG A 163 -18.46 -16.17 -0.25
C ARG A 163 -17.91 -17.27 0.66
N ILE A 164 -17.95 -17.01 1.95
CA ILE A 164 -17.68 -17.95 3.02
C ILE A 164 -18.88 -17.93 3.97
N ILE A 165 -19.35 -19.09 4.42
CA ILE A 165 -20.34 -19.20 5.49
C ILE A 165 -19.64 -19.82 6.68
N ILE A 166 -19.52 -19.07 7.78
CA ILE A 166 -18.86 -19.52 9.01
C ILE A 166 -19.95 -19.91 10.01
N PRO A 167 -20.07 -21.20 10.39
CA PRO A 167 -21.07 -21.65 11.36
C PRO A 167 -20.92 -20.97 12.74
N PRO A 168 -21.94 -21.08 13.60
CA PRO A 168 -21.89 -20.56 14.96
C PRO A 168 -20.68 -21.06 15.74
N GLY A 169 -19.90 -20.16 16.33
CA GLY A 169 -18.74 -20.51 17.16
C GLY A 169 -17.54 -21.11 16.40
N GLU A 170 -17.61 -21.20 15.06
CA GLU A 170 -16.58 -21.82 14.25
C GLU A 170 -15.61 -20.79 13.64
N SER A 171 -14.51 -21.31 13.10
CA SER A 171 -13.48 -20.53 12.42
C SER A 171 -13.26 -21.00 10.99
N PHE A 172 -12.83 -20.09 10.12
CA PHE A 172 -12.49 -20.37 8.73
C PHE A 172 -11.12 -19.79 8.36
N MET A 173 -10.27 -20.59 7.72
CA MET A 173 -8.99 -20.11 7.18
C MET A 173 -9.23 -19.44 5.83
N VAL A 174 -9.26 -18.10 5.82
CA VAL A 174 -9.34 -17.32 4.57
C VAL A 174 -8.06 -17.45 3.76
N LEU A 175 -6.92 -17.59 4.44
CA LEU A 175 -5.63 -17.85 3.82
C LEU A 175 -4.85 -18.87 4.65
N ASN A 176 -4.27 -19.87 4.00
CA ASN A 176 -3.30 -20.78 4.59
C ASN A 176 -2.17 -21.01 3.58
N ALA A 177 -1.25 -20.04 3.50
CA ALA A 177 -0.36 -19.92 2.34
C ALA A 177 1.12 -20.02 2.71
N ALA A 178 1.85 -20.85 1.98
CA ALA A 178 3.28 -21.05 2.12
C ALA A 178 4.11 -19.82 1.72
N ILE A 179 5.25 -19.64 2.37
CA ILE A 179 6.34 -18.70 2.04
C ILE A 179 7.64 -19.51 1.99
N PRO A 180 7.90 -20.23 0.87
CA PRO A 180 9.07 -21.09 0.75
C PRO A 180 10.35 -20.26 0.59
N VAL A 181 11.43 -20.71 1.24
CA VAL A 181 12.76 -20.05 1.20
C VAL A 181 13.89 -20.99 0.81
N ARG A 182 13.67 -22.31 0.86
CA ARG A 182 14.71 -23.35 0.74
C ARG A 182 15.53 -23.25 -0.55
N ASP A 183 14.87 -23.01 -1.68
CA ASP A 183 15.49 -23.02 -3.00
C ASP A 183 15.91 -21.62 -3.48
N LEU A 184 15.89 -20.62 -2.59
CA LEU A 184 16.18 -19.22 -2.92
C LEU A 184 17.58 -18.81 -2.44
N THR A 185 18.25 -17.96 -3.20
CA THR A 185 19.55 -17.39 -2.83
C THR A 185 19.50 -15.86 -2.93
N PRO A 186 19.54 -15.11 -1.80
CA PRO A 186 19.48 -15.61 -0.42
C PRO A 186 18.12 -16.27 -0.09
N PRO A 187 18.00 -17.08 0.98
CA PRO A 187 16.77 -17.76 1.38
C PRO A 187 15.76 -16.76 1.96
N LEU A 188 15.17 -15.95 1.09
CA LEU A 188 14.31 -14.81 1.43
C LEU A 188 13.11 -14.75 0.47
N ASN A 189 11.90 -14.69 1.01
CA ASN A 189 10.70 -14.57 0.18
C ASN A 189 9.64 -13.72 0.89
N GLY A 190 9.10 -12.73 0.18
CA GLY A 190 7.99 -11.90 0.63
C GLY A 190 6.64 -12.44 0.17
N ARG A 191 5.60 -12.28 0.98
CA ARG A 191 4.19 -12.46 0.58
C ARG A 191 3.42 -11.19 0.88
N SER A 192 2.72 -10.66 -0.12
CA SER A 192 1.73 -9.59 0.06
C SER A 192 0.34 -10.16 -0.14
N THR A 193 -0.61 -9.75 0.68
CA THR A 193 -2.03 -10.10 0.57
C THR A 193 -2.88 -8.87 0.84
N TYR A 194 -3.90 -8.65 0.01
CA TYR A 194 -4.94 -7.66 0.26
C TYR A 194 -6.31 -8.25 -0.07
N LEU A 195 -7.27 -8.05 0.81
CA LEU A 195 -8.64 -8.54 0.66
C LEU A 195 -9.63 -7.43 0.96
N ARG A 196 -10.70 -7.41 0.17
CA ARG A 196 -11.86 -6.53 0.36
C ARG A 196 -13.07 -7.39 0.75
N LEU A 197 -13.58 -7.26 1.98
CA LEU A 197 -14.63 -8.14 2.50
C LEU A 197 -15.88 -7.40 3.01
N GLU A 198 -17.02 -8.08 2.94
CA GLU A 198 -18.27 -7.63 3.56
C GLU A 198 -18.86 -8.76 4.40
N SER A 199 -19.13 -8.51 5.69
CA SER A 199 -19.75 -9.46 6.61
C SER A 199 -21.16 -9.05 7.01
N ASP A 200 -22.09 -10.00 7.04
CA ASP A 200 -23.45 -9.77 7.57
C ASP A 200 -23.54 -9.89 9.10
N GLY A 201 -22.46 -10.33 9.77
CA GLY A 201 -22.38 -10.46 11.23
C GLY A 201 -21.02 -10.07 11.80
N LEU A 202 -20.90 -10.20 13.13
CA LEU A 202 -19.66 -9.91 13.85
C LEU A 202 -18.60 -10.98 13.55
N LEU A 203 -17.35 -10.54 13.41
CA LEU A 203 -16.20 -11.43 13.22
C LEU A 203 -14.99 -10.96 14.00
N TYR A 204 -14.19 -11.92 14.45
CA TYR A 204 -12.81 -11.66 14.85
C TYR A 204 -11.85 -12.18 13.79
N ALA A 205 -10.75 -11.48 13.58
CA ALA A 205 -9.70 -11.84 12.62
C ALA A 205 -8.35 -12.03 13.32
N ALA A 206 -7.55 -12.98 12.81
CA ALA A 206 -6.16 -13.15 13.20
C ALA A 206 -5.28 -13.45 11.98
N SER A 207 -4.05 -12.95 12.03
CA SER A 207 -2.93 -13.26 11.13
C SER A 207 -1.83 -13.92 11.95
N LEU A 208 -1.36 -15.07 11.49
CA LEU A 208 -0.52 -15.99 12.25
C LEU A 208 0.65 -16.48 11.38
N ALA A 209 1.80 -16.73 12.00
CA ALA A 209 2.96 -17.35 11.38
C ALA A 209 3.25 -18.71 12.03
N LEU A 210 3.39 -19.76 11.23
CA LEU A 210 3.77 -21.10 11.69
C LEU A 210 4.68 -21.77 10.65
N TYR A 211 5.76 -22.42 11.08
CA TYR A 211 6.56 -23.26 10.20
C TYR A 211 5.79 -24.52 9.83
N ALA A 212 5.96 -24.96 8.59
CA ALA A 212 5.33 -26.14 8.02
C ALA A 212 5.55 -27.36 8.92
N PRO A 213 4.52 -27.91 9.57
CA PRO A 213 4.65 -29.12 10.36
C PRO A 213 5.17 -30.27 9.49
N LEU A 214 5.79 -31.25 10.13
CA LEU A 214 6.20 -32.47 9.46
C LEU A 214 5.09 -33.51 9.55
N ASP A 215 4.88 -34.25 8.46
CA ASP A 215 4.04 -35.45 8.45
C ASP A 215 4.78 -36.67 9.03
N GLU A 216 4.10 -37.82 9.05
CA GLU A 216 4.67 -39.08 9.56
C GLU A 216 5.91 -39.56 8.79
N ASN A 217 6.10 -39.09 7.55
CA ASN A 217 7.25 -39.39 6.70
C ASN A 217 8.35 -38.32 6.81
N GLY A 218 8.20 -37.33 7.69
CA GLY A 218 9.14 -36.22 7.85
C GLY A 218 9.07 -35.17 6.74
N GLN A 219 8.01 -35.17 5.91
CA GLN A 219 7.81 -34.18 4.85
C GLN A 219 7.02 -32.97 5.36
N GLU A 220 7.33 -31.78 4.84
CA GLU A 220 6.58 -30.57 5.17
C GLU A 220 5.15 -30.64 4.64
N ARG A 221 4.19 -30.28 5.48
CA ARG A 221 2.78 -30.12 5.10
C ARG A 221 2.25 -28.75 5.52
N PRO A 222 1.14 -28.29 4.92
CA PRO A 222 0.42 -27.13 5.44
C PRO A 222 -0.06 -27.37 6.88
N PRO A 223 -0.04 -26.34 7.75
CA PRO A 223 -0.73 -26.41 9.03
C PRO A 223 -2.23 -26.59 8.86
N ASN A 224 -2.86 -27.37 9.72
CA ASN A 224 -4.32 -27.55 9.74
C ASN A 224 -5.00 -26.51 10.65
N LEU A 225 -6.34 -26.44 10.59
CA LEU A 225 -7.13 -25.47 11.37
C LEU A 225 -6.88 -25.60 12.88
N THR A 226 -6.77 -26.81 13.41
CA THR A 226 -6.53 -27.07 14.83
C THR A 226 -5.17 -26.55 15.28
N GLU A 227 -4.13 -26.66 14.44
CA GLU A 227 -2.80 -26.10 14.72
C GLU A 227 -2.83 -24.57 14.75
N TRP A 228 -3.56 -23.93 13.81
CA TRP A 228 -3.76 -22.48 13.82
C TRP A 228 -4.54 -22.00 15.06
N GLN A 229 -5.62 -22.69 15.43
CA GLN A 229 -6.40 -22.38 16.62
C GLN A 229 -5.57 -22.57 17.90
N ASN A 230 -4.77 -23.64 17.99
CA ASN A 230 -3.85 -23.85 19.10
C ASN A 230 -2.83 -22.71 19.22
N LEU A 231 -2.23 -22.27 18.10
CA LEU A 231 -1.33 -21.12 18.10
C LEU A 231 -2.04 -19.84 18.55
N LEU A 232 -3.27 -19.61 18.09
CA LEU A 232 -4.07 -18.46 18.50
C LEU A 232 -4.43 -18.47 19.99
N GLU A 233 -4.68 -19.63 20.59
CA GLU A 233 -5.06 -19.74 22.00
C GLU A 233 -3.88 -19.74 22.96
N LYS A 234 -2.78 -20.39 22.55
CA LYS A 234 -1.65 -20.72 23.42
C LYS A 234 -0.35 -20.01 23.03
N GLY A 235 -0.29 -19.39 21.87
CA GLY A 235 0.90 -18.68 21.37
C GLY A 235 0.97 -17.23 21.84
N ASP A 236 2.18 -16.69 21.81
CA ASP A 236 2.46 -15.26 22.00
C ASP A 236 2.69 -14.58 20.63
N LEU A 237 2.99 -13.28 20.65
CA LEU A 237 3.38 -12.53 19.46
C LEU A 237 4.63 -13.15 18.81
N SER A 238 4.65 -13.16 17.48
CA SER A 238 5.84 -13.56 16.72
C SER A 238 7.02 -12.64 17.03
N THR A 239 8.19 -13.24 17.29
CA THR A 239 9.44 -12.54 17.59
C THR A 239 10.54 -12.85 16.57
N PRO A 240 11.51 -11.94 16.35
CA PRO A 240 11.63 -10.61 16.97
C PRO A 240 10.60 -9.62 16.43
N ARG A 241 10.26 -8.60 17.23
CA ARG A 241 9.41 -7.47 16.83
C ARG A 241 10.24 -6.42 16.09
N ASP A 242 9.57 -5.53 15.35
CA ASP A 242 10.21 -4.36 14.74
C ASP A 242 10.69 -3.35 15.80
N ARG A 243 11.46 -2.36 15.34
CA ARG A 243 11.81 -1.21 16.17
C ARG A 243 10.54 -0.44 16.56
N ALA A 244 10.35 -0.23 17.86
CA ALA A 244 9.25 0.55 18.40
C ALA A 244 9.21 1.97 17.81
N PRO A 245 8.01 2.53 17.54
CA PRO A 245 7.87 3.88 17.01
C PRO A 245 8.20 4.94 18.03
N THR A 246 8.62 6.11 17.54
CA THR A 246 8.75 7.31 18.35
C THR A 246 7.34 7.79 18.74
N PRO A 247 7.03 8.02 20.04
CA PRO A 247 5.75 8.57 20.46
C PRO A 247 5.43 9.91 19.76
N PRO A 248 4.17 10.18 19.41
CA PRO A 248 3.77 11.46 18.82
C PRO A 248 4.21 12.64 19.68
N HIS A 249 4.57 13.76 19.03
CA HIS A 249 5.04 14.99 19.68
C HIS A 249 6.40 14.89 20.42
N SER A 250 7.11 13.76 20.31
CA SER A 250 8.49 13.67 20.76
C SER A 250 9.42 14.53 19.88
N GLN A 251 10.50 15.03 20.48
CA GLN A 251 11.54 15.78 19.77
C GLN A 251 12.51 14.83 19.06
N GLY A 252 13.12 15.29 17.96
CA GLY A 252 14.18 14.56 17.25
C GLY A 252 13.69 13.65 16.12
N GLN A 253 14.45 12.58 15.84
CA GLN A 253 14.16 11.69 14.72
C GLN A 253 12.88 10.87 14.96
N ILE A 254 11.99 10.89 13.98
CA ILE A 254 10.74 10.12 14.01
C ILE A 254 11.00 8.73 13.44
N ILE A 255 10.74 7.70 14.25
CA ILE A 255 10.58 6.31 13.81
C ILE A 255 9.08 6.08 13.69
N TYR A 256 8.58 5.92 12.47
CA TYR A 256 7.14 5.72 12.24
C TYR A 256 6.64 4.37 12.75
N GLY A 257 7.52 3.36 12.76
CA GLY A 257 7.17 1.97 13.09
C GLY A 257 6.41 1.27 11.96
N ARG A 258 6.39 -0.06 12.02
CA ARG A 258 5.49 -0.88 11.20
C ARG A 258 4.11 -0.98 11.87
N VAL A 259 3.09 -1.38 11.12
CA VAL A 259 1.70 -1.40 11.58
C VAL A 259 1.28 -2.83 11.95
N ALA A 260 0.81 -3.02 13.18
CA ALA A 260 -0.01 -4.17 13.56
C ALA A 260 -1.20 -3.71 14.39
N GLY A 261 -2.38 -3.73 13.79
CA GLY A 261 -3.61 -3.23 14.40
C GLY A 261 -4.74 -3.07 13.39
N VAL A 262 -5.79 -2.37 13.80
CA VAL A 262 -6.89 -1.97 12.93
C VAL A 262 -6.83 -0.46 12.72
N SER A 263 -6.67 -0.02 11.47
CA SER A 263 -6.75 1.40 11.11
C SER A 263 -8.14 1.74 10.57
N GLN A 264 -8.51 3.02 10.60
CA GLN A 264 -9.73 3.52 9.98
C GLN A 264 -9.42 4.21 8.66
N GLY A 265 -9.99 3.69 7.57
CA GLY A 265 -9.87 4.25 6.23
C GLY A 265 -9.24 3.28 5.23
N SER A 266 -10.03 2.86 4.24
CA SER A 266 -9.58 2.04 3.10
C SER A 266 -9.43 2.84 1.80
N ALA A 267 -10.06 4.01 1.72
CA ALA A 267 -10.00 4.88 0.55
C ALA A 267 -10.03 6.37 0.92
N TRP A 268 -9.42 7.17 0.04
CA TRP A 268 -9.49 8.63 0.06
C TRP A 268 -10.20 9.13 -1.22
N PRO A 269 -11.54 9.24 -1.21
CA PRO A 269 -12.27 9.84 -2.31
C PRO A 269 -12.14 11.36 -2.27
N ALA A 270 -11.72 12.00 -3.37
CA ALA A 270 -11.61 13.45 -3.44
C ALA A 270 -12.01 13.99 -4.80
N ARG A 271 -12.75 15.10 -4.80
CA ARG A 271 -13.00 15.93 -5.99
C ARG A 271 -12.21 17.23 -5.83
N LEU A 272 -11.27 17.46 -6.74
CA LEU A 272 -10.35 18.59 -6.69
C LEU A 272 -11.02 19.78 -7.39
N VAL A 273 -11.48 20.73 -6.61
CA VAL A 273 -12.16 21.96 -7.07
C VAL A 273 -11.63 23.17 -6.33
N ASP A 274 -11.78 24.35 -6.90
CA ASP A 274 -11.55 25.58 -6.16
C ASP A 274 -12.64 25.81 -5.10
N ARG A 275 -12.33 26.64 -4.10
CA ARG A 275 -13.27 26.96 -3.03
C ARG A 275 -14.56 27.55 -3.61
N ALA A 276 -15.71 26.98 -3.21
CA ALA A 276 -17.04 27.37 -3.68
C ALA A 276 -17.20 27.29 -5.22
N SER A 277 -16.46 26.39 -5.87
CA SER A 277 -16.56 26.09 -7.30
C SER A 277 -16.99 24.64 -7.56
N LEU A 278 -17.52 24.37 -8.75
CA LEU A 278 -17.75 23.02 -9.27
C LEU A 278 -16.55 22.48 -10.07
N TRP A 279 -15.56 23.32 -10.34
CA TRP A 279 -14.37 22.99 -11.12
C TRP A 279 -13.11 23.52 -10.44
N LEU A 280 -11.98 22.96 -10.86
CA LEU A 280 -10.65 23.47 -10.59
C LEU A 280 -10.23 24.29 -11.81
N ASN A 281 -9.97 25.58 -11.63
CA ASN A 281 -9.34 26.38 -12.68
C ASN A 281 -7.93 25.82 -12.90
N ILE A 282 -7.60 25.54 -14.15
CA ILE A 282 -6.23 25.15 -14.51
C ILE A 282 -5.28 26.32 -14.19
N PRO A 283 -4.04 26.04 -13.75
CA PRO A 283 -3.07 27.10 -13.47
C PRO A 283 -2.76 27.90 -14.74
N ASP A 284 -2.22 29.12 -14.59
CA ASP A 284 -1.80 29.94 -15.72
C ASP A 284 -0.64 29.26 -16.49
N SER A 285 -0.42 29.61 -17.77
CA SER A 285 0.66 29.03 -18.58
C SER A 285 2.02 29.12 -17.89
N GLY A 286 2.74 27.99 -17.84
CA GLY A 286 4.02 27.86 -17.15
C GLY A 286 3.92 27.62 -15.64
N GLN A 287 2.72 27.63 -15.07
CA GLN A 287 2.49 27.36 -13.64
C GLN A 287 1.96 25.95 -13.39
N SER A 288 2.05 25.53 -12.13
CA SER A 288 1.53 24.23 -11.68
C SER A 288 0.92 24.30 -10.28
N ILE A 289 -0.01 23.38 -10.03
CA ILE A 289 -0.58 23.10 -8.71
C ILE A 289 -0.31 21.63 -8.39
N ALA A 290 0.09 21.34 -7.17
CA ALA A 290 0.31 19.98 -6.69
C ALA A 290 -0.55 19.67 -5.46
N TYR A 291 -1.01 18.43 -5.34
CA TYR A 291 -1.72 17.92 -4.16
C TYR A 291 -0.90 16.82 -3.51
N GLY A 292 -0.65 16.94 -2.21
CA GLY A 292 0.07 15.91 -1.46
C GLY A 292 -0.67 14.58 -1.44
N ILE A 293 0.06 13.48 -1.64
CA ILE A 293 -0.42 12.10 -1.56
C ILE A 293 0.34 11.39 -0.44
N SER A 294 -0.40 10.79 0.47
CA SER A 294 0.11 10.11 1.66
C SER A 294 1.01 11.00 2.52
N THR A 295 0.66 12.28 2.69
CA THR A 295 1.41 13.18 3.57
C THR A 295 1.35 12.72 5.03
N LEU A 296 2.39 13.03 5.80
CA LEU A 296 2.58 12.50 7.14
C LEU A 296 3.33 13.50 8.05
N PRO A 297 3.45 13.29 9.38
CA PRO A 297 3.99 14.29 10.29
C PRO A 297 5.38 14.84 9.92
N GLY A 298 6.26 14.01 9.34
CA GLY A 298 7.58 14.41 8.83
C GLY A 298 7.68 14.50 7.31
N GLY A 299 6.56 14.74 6.64
CA GLY A 299 6.44 14.93 5.19
C GLY A 299 5.12 15.60 4.82
N LYS A 300 4.86 16.79 5.36
CA LYS A 300 3.61 17.54 5.16
C LYS A 300 3.57 18.38 3.88
N LEU A 301 4.72 18.55 3.22
CA LEU A 301 4.85 19.31 1.97
C LEU A 301 4.23 20.71 2.06
N GLY A 302 4.42 21.42 3.18
CA GLY A 302 3.95 22.79 3.37
C GLY A 302 2.43 22.99 3.54
N THR A 303 1.63 21.92 3.59
CA THR A 303 0.15 22.00 3.66
C THR A 303 -0.43 21.80 5.07
N GLU A 304 0.42 21.58 6.07
CA GLU A 304 0.08 21.10 7.41
C GLU A 304 -0.69 19.77 7.49
N GLN A 305 -1.07 19.18 6.34
CA GLN A 305 -1.93 17.99 6.27
C GLN A 305 -1.17 16.72 6.65
N ASN A 306 -1.77 15.92 7.52
CA ASN A 306 -1.40 14.53 7.79
C ASN A 306 -2.51 13.61 7.28
N GLN A 307 -2.19 12.76 6.31
CA GLN A 307 -3.12 11.78 5.73
C GLN A 307 -3.02 10.40 6.38
N SER A 308 -2.13 10.19 7.36
CA SER A 308 -1.94 8.89 8.03
C SER A 308 -3.24 8.43 8.69
N ALA A 309 -3.69 7.20 8.38
CA ALA A 309 -4.90 6.65 8.97
C ALA A 309 -4.79 6.47 10.50
N SER A 310 -5.82 6.86 11.24
CA SER A 310 -5.89 6.66 12.70
C SER A 310 -6.00 5.17 13.04
N MET A 311 -5.36 4.74 14.12
CA MET A 311 -5.50 3.37 14.65
C MET A 311 -6.71 3.29 15.59
N LEU A 312 -7.63 2.37 15.32
CA LEU A 312 -8.74 2.01 16.20
C LEU A 312 -8.26 1.13 17.36
N VAL A 313 -7.38 0.18 17.07
CA VAL A 313 -6.61 -0.61 18.03
C VAL A 313 -5.24 -0.90 17.44
N ARG A 314 -4.21 -1.05 18.28
CA ARG A 314 -2.84 -1.39 17.85
C ARG A 314 -2.06 -2.08 18.96
N TYR A 315 -1.01 -2.82 18.62
CA TYR A 315 -0.04 -3.22 19.64
C TYR A 315 0.84 -2.04 20.07
N PRO A 316 1.22 -1.94 21.35
CA PRO A 316 1.95 -0.79 21.89
C PRO A 316 3.29 -0.49 21.20
N ASP A 317 3.97 -1.53 20.70
CA ASP A 317 5.27 -1.48 20.00
C ASP A 317 5.15 -1.14 18.50
N THR A 318 3.95 -0.87 17.99
CA THR A 318 3.69 -0.60 16.56
C THR A 318 3.17 0.81 16.31
N ALA A 319 3.24 1.24 15.04
CA ALA A 319 2.96 2.60 14.60
C ALA A 319 1.69 3.22 15.22
N TYR A 320 1.77 4.50 15.60
CA TYR A 320 0.65 5.24 16.19
C TYR A 320 -0.44 5.60 15.17
N GLN A 321 -0.09 5.66 13.89
CA GLN A 321 -0.99 5.82 12.75
C GLN A 321 -0.47 4.93 11.60
N ALA A 322 -1.31 4.56 10.65
CA ALA A 322 -0.86 3.86 9.45
C ALA A 322 -0.18 4.83 8.47
N HIS A 323 1.03 5.29 8.80
CA HIS A 323 1.73 6.37 8.09
C HIS A 323 2.02 6.10 6.61
N GLY A 324 2.21 4.84 6.25
CA GLY A 324 2.41 4.42 4.86
C GLY A 324 1.11 4.37 4.05
N ASN A 325 -0.07 4.41 4.69
CA ASN A 325 -1.37 4.24 4.02
C ASN A 325 -1.40 3.07 3.01
N TYR A 326 -0.66 2.00 3.28
CA TYR A 326 -0.53 0.88 2.35
C TYR A 326 -1.90 0.25 2.07
N GLY A 327 -2.24 0.15 0.79
CA GLY A 327 -3.54 -0.32 0.33
C GLY A 327 -4.67 0.71 0.36
N VAL A 328 -4.43 1.94 0.85
CA VAL A 328 -5.44 3.01 0.74
C VAL A 328 -5.65 3.36 -0.74
N GLU A 329 -6.90 3.30 -1.19
CA GLU A 329 -7.28 3.68 -2.54
C GLU A 329 -7.50 5.19 -2.63
N TYR A 330 -6.62 5.90 -3.33
CA TYR A 330 -6.83 7.29 -3.69
C TYR A 330 -7.75 7.33 -4.91
N ARG A 331 -8.94 7.94 -4.74
CA ARG A 331 -9.93 8.08 -5.81
C ARG A 331 -10.18 9.53 -6.13
N LEU A 332 -9.49 10.04 -7.15
CA LEU A 332 -9.35 11.47 -7.38
C LEU A 332 -10.09 11.88 -8.66
N SER A 333 -10.98 12.86 -8.57
CA SER A 333 -11.67 13.46 -9.72
C SER A 333 -11.25 14.92 -9.89
N LEU A 334 -10.77 15.26 -11.08
CA LEU A 334 -10.23 16.55 -11.46
C LEU A 334 -11.09 17.18 -12.56
N PRO A 335 -12.17 17.91 -12.23
CA PRO A 335 -12.92 18.74 -13.18
C PRO A 335 -12.12 20.01 -13.53
N LEU A 336 -11.27 19.93 -14.56
CA LEU A 336 -10.37 20.98 -15.00
C LEU A 336 -11.10 21.97 -15.92
N PHE A 337 -11.12 23.25 -15.57
CA PHE A 337 -11.75 24.31 -16.36
C PHE A 337 -10.72 25.33 -16.85
N ASN A 338 -10.80 25.66 -18.14
CA ASN A 338 -9.97 26.69 -18.74
C ASN A 338 -10.72 28.03 -18.78
N ARG A 339 -10.34 28.95 -17.88
CA ARG A 339 -10.91 30.30 -17.79
C ARG A 339 -10.31 31.32 -18.76
N SER A 340 -9.23 30.98 -19.48
CA SER A 340 -8.62 31.91 -20.42
C SER A 340 -9.39 31.98 -21.74
N ASP A 341 -9.06 32.98 -22.54
CA ASP A 341 -9.51 33.19 -23.91
C ASP A 341 -8.70 32.38 -24.94
N GLU A 342 -7.62 31.73 -24.51
CA GLU A 342 -6.79 30.83 -25.32
C GLU A 342 -6.97 29.36 -24.92
N ALA A 343 -6.78 28.45 -25.88
CA ALA A 343 -6.68 27.03 -25.59
C ALA A 343 -5.40 26.75 -24.79
N LYS A 344 -5.46 25.84 -23.82
CA LYS A 344 -4.34 25.51 -22.95
C LYS A 344 -4.10 24.02 -22.92
N THR A 345 -2.82 23.62 -22.92
CA THR A 345 -2.42 22.23 -22.77
C THR A 345 -2.12 21.95 -21.31
N VAL A 346 -2.74 20.92 -20.77
CA VAL A 346 -2.62 20.52 -19.36
C VAL A 346 -2.07 19.12 -19.27
N THR A 347 -1.11 18.94 -18.37
CA THR A 347 -0.53 17.64 -18.04
C THR A 347 -0.80 17.27 -16.59
N ILE A 348 -1.01 15.99 -16.34
CA ILE A 348 -1.20 15.43 -15.00
C ILE A 348 -0.16 14.34 -14.77
N ALA A 349 0.57 14.43 -13.66
CA ALA A 349 1.60 13.46 -13.29
C ALA A 349 1.54 13.14 -11.80
N LEU A 350 1.82 11.88 -11.44
CA LEU A 350 2.20 11.51 -10.07
C LEU A 350 3.72 11.64 -9.95
N GLU A 351 4.24 12.20 -8.87
CA GLU A 351 5.66 12.52 -8.74
C GLU A 351 6.18 12.26 -7.32
N THR A 352 7.50 12.08 -7.20
CA THR A 352 8.18 11.76 -5.94
C THR A 352 9.22 12.83 -5.60
N PRO A 353 8.80 13.99 -5.06
CA PRO A 353 9.73 15.03 -4.64
C PRO A 353 10.55 14.59 -3.42
N ILE A 354 11.55 15.38 -3.07
CA ILE A 354 12.25 15.24 -1.79
C ILE A 354 11.23 15.48 -0.67
N LYS A 355 11.23 14.58 0.32
CA LYS A 355 10.35 14.70 1.49
C LYS A 355 10.72 15.91 2.33
N GLU A 356 9.75 16.80 2.52
CA GLU A 356 9.89 18.03 3.29
C GLU A 356 8.66 18.32 4.17
N ASN A 357 8.89 19.03 5.28
CA ASN A 357 7.80 19.54 6.10
C ASN A 357 7.34 20.92 5.66
N ILE A 358 8.30 21.81 5.41
CA ILE A 358 8.08 23.19 4.99
C ILE A 358 8.63 23.32 3.57
N ILE A 359 7.83 23.91 2.69
CA ILE A 359 8.25 24.21 1.33
C ILE A 359 8.71 25.66 1.26
N VAL A 360 9.90 25.87 0.69
CA VAL A 360 10.47 27.18 0.40
C VAL A 360 10.67 27.24 -1.12
N GLN A 361 10.01 28.17 -1.80
CA GLN A 361 10.09 28.42 -3.26
C GLN A 361 9.53 27.34 -4.19
N GLY A 362 9.33 26.10 -3.75
CA GLY A 362 8.74 25.05 -4.58
C GLY A 362 9.09 23.63 -4.11
N LEU A 363 8.61 22.63 -4.84
CA LEU A 363 8.99 21.24 -4.60
C LEU A 363 10.42 21.00 -5.10
N ARG A 364 11.14 20.14 -4.38
CA ARG A 364 12.52 19.79 -4.70
C ARG A 364 12.65 18.42 -5.33
N PHE A 365 13.48 18.33 -6.35
CA PHE A 365 13.79 17.12 -7.11
C PHE A 365 15.31 16.95 -7.24
N LEU A 366 15.74 15.81 -7.76
CA LEU A 366 17.13 15.43 -7.93
C LEU A 366 17.38 15.03 -9.38
N ASP A 367 18.46 15.53 -9.97
CA ASP A 367 18.92 15.14 -11.30
C ASP A 367 20.39 14.69 -11.28
N PRO A 368 20.69 13.40 -11.57
CA PRO A 368 19.71 12.32 -11.71
C PRO A 368 19.03 12.01 -10.36
N ALA A 369 17.86 11.38 -10.40
CA ALA A 369 17.17 10.93 -9.20
C ALA A 369 18.04 9.96 -8.38
N ALA A 370 17.89 9.99 -7.05
CA ALA A 370 18.65 9.09 -6.17
C ALA A 370 18.27 7.62 -6.44
N PRO A 371 19.12 6.63 -6.14
CA PRO A 371 18.87 5.24 -6.56
C PRO A 371 17.69 4.56 -5.83
N GLN A 372 17.23 5.09 -4.70
CA GLN A 372 16.17 4.47 -3.89
C GLN A 372 14.81 4.61 -4.56
N VAL A 373 14.13 3.48 -4.79
CA VAL A 373 12.72 3.44 -5.23
C VAL A 373 11.82 3.87 -4.07
N PHE A 374 10.95 4.84 -4.33
CA PHE A 374 10.03 5.44 -3.36
C PHE A 374 8.57 5.25 -3.76
N PHE A 375 8.28 4.93 -5.01
CA PHE A 375 6.94 4.52 -5.43
C PHE A 375 7.05 3.40 -6.47
N ARG A 376 6.25 2.35 -6.30
CA ARG A 376 6.18 1.24 -7.23
C ARG A 376 4.77 0.65 -7.27
N GLY A 377 3.99 0.99 -8.29
CA GLY A 377 2.60 0.55 -8.37
C GLY A 377 1.89 1.04 -9.61
N THR A 378 0.69 0.52 -9.82
CA THR A 378 -0.15 0.86 -10.97
C THR A 378 -1.07 2.03 -10.65
N VAL A 379 -1.18 2.97 -11.60
CA VAL A 379 -2.10 4.10 -11.57
C VAL A 379 -3.04 4.01 -12.76
N ALA A 380 -4.35 4.09 -12.49
CA ALA A 380 -5.40 4.15 -13.50
C ALA A 380 -5.80 5.61 -13.75
N VAL A 381 -5.97 5.97 -15.02
CA VAL A 381 -6.52 7.26 -15.43
C VAL A 381 -7.68 7.07 -16.40
N ASN A 382 -8.77 7.79 -16.17
CA ASN A 382 -9.93 7.83 -17.06
C ASN A 382 -10.25 9.27 -17.45
N TYR A 383 -10.44 9.54 -18.73
CA TYR A 383 -10.72 10.87 -19.25
C TYR A 383 -11.34 10.79 -20.66
N SER A 384 -11.91 11.89 -21.15
CA SER A 384 -12.22 12.04 -22.58
C SER A 384 -11.06 12.76 -23.26
N ASP A 385 -10.52 12.19 -24.33
CA ASP A 385 -9.44 12.82 -25.10
C ASP A 385 -9.92 14.03 -25.93
N ASP A 386 -9.01 14.64 -26.68
CA ASP A 386 -9.28 15.84 -27.49
C ASP A 386 -10.26 15.57 -28.64
N GLN A 387 -10.50 14.30 -29.00
CA GLN A 387 -11.51 13.88 -29.98
C GLN A 387 -12.85 13.51 -29.31
N GLY A 388 -12.95 13.63 -27.99
CA GLY A 388 -14.11 13.26 -27.19
C GLY A 388 -14.24 11.76 -26.94
N GLN A 389 -13.23 10.95 -27.27
CA GLN A 389 -13.27 9.50 -27.03
C GLN A 389 -12.92 9.20 -25.58
N ALA A 390 -13.67 8.29 -24.96
CA ALA A 390 -13.39 7.84 -23.60
C ALA A 390 -12.12 6.99 -23.58
N GLN A 391 -11.16 7.40 -22.76
CA GLN A 391 -9.91 6.71 -22.52
C GLN A 391 -9.91 6.11 -21.12
N SER A 392 -9.45 4.86 -21.01
CA SER A 392 -9.15 4.19 -19.74
C SER A 392 -7.77 3.57 -19.87
N ARG A 393 -6.80 4.12 -19.13
CA ARG A 393 -5.40 3.74 -19.23
C ARG A 393 -4.84 3.41 -17.87
N PHE A 394 -3.91 2.46 -17.84
CA PHE A 394 -3.18 2.05 -16.66
C PHE A 394 -1.69 2.22 -16.92
N PHE A 395 -0.98 2.73 -15.93
CA PHE A 395 0.47 2.88 -15.97
C PHE A 395 1.09 2.25 -14.74
N HIS A 396 2.02 1.32 -14.92
CA HIS A 396 2.88 0.90 -13.84
C HIS A 396 4.04 1.90 -13.71
N LEU A 397 4.17 2.50 -12.53
CA LEU A 397 5.20 3.50 -12.24
C LEU A 397 6.30 2.89 -11.36
N VAL A 398 7.55 3.25 -11.65
CA VAL A 398 8.70 3.03 -10.76
C VAL A 398 9.39 4.36 -10.57
N GLN A 399 9.13 5.01 -9.44
CA GLN A 399 9.68 6.32 -9.14
C GLN A 399 10.70 6.23 -8.01
N ARG A 400 11.80 6.92 -8.21
CA ARG A 400 12.88 7.05 -7.26
C ARG A 400 12.77 8.34 -6.45
N ARG A 401 13.51 8.41 -5.35
CA ARG A 401 13.54 9.61 -4.49
C ARG A 401 14.01 10.84 -5.29
N GLY A 402 13.20 11.89 -5.26
CA GLY A 402 13.48 13.15 -5.96
C GLY A 402 13.20 13.09 -7.46
N GLN A 403 12.44 12.12 -7.95
CA GLN A 403 12.15 11.97 -9.37
C GLN A 403 10.88 12.75 -9.78
N GLU A 404 11.01 13.58 -10.83
CA GLU A 404 9.86 14.16 -11.55
C GLU A 404 9.10 13.07 -12.31
N GLY A 405 7.77 13.18 -12.32
CA GLY A 405 6.90 12.19 -12.97
C GLY A 405 6.76 12.45 -14.46
N GLN A 406 6.53 11.39 -15.22
CA GLN A 406 6.08 11.50 -16.61
C GLN A 406 4.57 11.76 -16.65
N SER A 407 4.10 12.38 -17.74
CA SER A 407 2.68 12.66 -17.92
C SER A 407 1.87 11.36 -18.01
N LEU A 408 0.83 11.27 -17.18
CA LEU A 408 -0.19 10.22 -17.24
C LEU A 408 -1.29 10.61 -18.24
N VAL A 409 -1.57 11.92 -18.34
CA VAL A 409 -2.62 12.50 -19.17
C VAL A 409 -2.13 13.84 -19.70
N THR A 410 -2.26 14.05 -21.01
CA THR A 410 -2.06 15.34 -21.68
C THR A 410 -3.34 15.68 -22.44
N LEU A 411 -3.91 16.86 -22.19
CA LEU A 411 -5.17 17.31 -22.80
C LEU A 411 -5.05 18.77 -23.25
N THR A 412 -5.66 19.10 -24.38
CA THR A 412 -5.88 20.50 -24.78
C THR A 412 -7.31 20.91 -24.41
N ILE A 413 -7.45 21.90 -23.54
CA ILE A 413 -8.74 22.41 -23.08
C ILE A 413 -9.03 23.74 -23.79
N PRO A 414 -10.09 23.83 -24.63
CA PRO A 414 -10.47 25.08 -25.29
C PRO A 414 -10.84 26.21 -24.31
N PRO A 415 -10.84 27.47 -24.77
CA PRO A 415 -11.31 28.61 -23.99
C PRO A 415 -12.73 28.40 -23.46
N GLY A 416 -12.95 28.62 -22.15
CA GLY A 416 -14.27 28.49 -21.52
C GLY A 416 -14.82 27.06 -21.47
N ASP A 417 -14.00 26.05 -21.78
CA ASP A 417 -14.38 24.64 -21.75
C ASP A 417 -13.75 23.92 -20.54
N TRP A 418 -14.19 22.69 -20.29
CA TRP A 418 -13.70 21.84 -19.21
C TRP A 418 -13.50 20.39 -19.62
N ARG A 419 -12.68 19.68 -18.85
CA ARG A 419 -12.47 18.24 -18.96
C ARG A 419 -12.48 17.62 -17.57
N VAL A 420 -12.94 16.36 -17.46
CA VAL A 420 -12.79 15.58 -16.23
C VAL A 420 -11.72 14.55 -16.44
N VAL A 421 -10.75 14.52 -15.52
CA VAL A 421 -9.80 13.43 -15.40
C VAL A 421 -10.03 12.73 -14.07
N GLN A 422 -10.07 11.42 -14.08
CA GLN A 422 -10.05 10.59 -12.89
C GLN A 422 -8.68 9.94 -12.76
N VAL A 423 -8.13 9.94 -11.55
CA VAL A 423 -6.87 9.25 -11.20
C VAL A 423 -7.15 8.35 -10.01
N ASN A 424 -6.99 7.04 -10.20
CA ASN A 424 -7.19 6.02 -9.16
C ASN A 424 -5.94 5.17 -8.98
N PHE A 425 -5.56 4.90 -7.73
CA PHE A 425 -4.53 3.92 -7.40
C PHE A 425 -4.63 3.49 -5.94
N LEU A 426 -4.17 2.28 -5.64
CA LEU A 426 -3.91 1.85 -4.26
C LEU A 426 -2.45 2.16 -3.92
N TYR A 427 -2.22 2.81 -2.78
CA TYR A 427 -0.88 3.17 -2.35
C TYR A 427 -0.07 1.90 -2.01
N PRO A 428 1.04 1.60 -2.70
CA PRO A 428 1.67 0.28 -2.64
C PRO A 428 2.49 0.07 -1.35
N PRO A 429 2.59 -1.17 -0.84
CA PRO A 429 3.23 -1.46 0.44
C PRO A 429 4.76 -1.29 0.46
N ASP A 430 5.38 -1.19 -0.71
CA ASP A 430 6.81 -0.91 -0.89
C ASP A 430 7.09 0.58 -1.19
N ALA A 431 6.10 1.47 -1.07
CA ALA A 431 6.29 2.90 -1.26
C ALA A 431 6.82 3.60 0.00
N THR A 432 7.57 4.68 -0.21
CA THR A 432 7.99 5.63 0.81
C THR A 432 7.30 6.97 0.56
N PRO A 433 6.39 7.40 1.45
CA PRO A 433 5.68 8.67 1.31
C PRO A 433 6.54 9.89 1.64
N PRO A 434 6.11 11.10 1.21
CA PRO A 434 4.93 11.38 0.39
C PRO A 434 5.20 11.42 -1.13
N GLN A 435 4.15 11.34 -1.93
CA GLN A 435 4.13 11.67 -3.35
C GLN A 435 3.28 12.93 -3.58
N VAL A 436 3.25 13.45 -4.81
CA VAL A 436 2.33 14.52 -5.20
C VAL A 436 1.64 14.19 -6.51
N LEU A 437 0.37 14.61 -6.65
CA LEU A 437 -0.31 14.68 -7.94
C LEU A 437 -0.23 16.12 -8.45
N THR A 438 0.44 16.33 -9.57
CA THR A 438 0.70 17.66 -10.14
C THR A 438 -0.13 17.88 -11.39
N ILE A 439 -0.69 19.08 -11.51
CA ILE A 439 -1.40 19.60 -12.68
C ILE A 439 -0.57 20.79 -13.18
N LYS A 440 -0.08 20.71 -14.40
CA LYS A 440 0.75 21.75 -15.03
C LYS A 440 0.07 22.23 -16.31
N THR A 441 0.04 23.55 -16.50
CA THR A 441 -0.43 24.17 -17.74
C THR A 441 0.74 24.71 -18.54
N GLU A 442 0.72 24.48 -19.85
CA GLU A 442 1.69 25.02 -20.81
C GLU A 442 1.14 26.24 -21.55
#